data_AF-A0A7S2HQ09-F1
#
_entry.id   AF-A0A7S2HQ09-F1
#
_cell.length_a   1.000
_cell.length_b   1.000
_cell.length_c   1.000
_cell.angle_alpha   90.00
_cell.angle_beta   90.00
_cell.angle_gamma   90.00
#
_symmetry.space_group_name_H-M   'P 1'
#
loop_
_entity.id
_entity.type
_entity.pdbx_description
1 polymer ?
#
loop_
_entity_poly.entity_id
_entity_poly.type
_entity_poly.pdbx_seq_one_letter_code
_entity_poly.pdbx_strand_id
1 'polypeptide(L)'
;GWIHPAAEPGNVQSEWNMRTGTTPDYAGNMAHMASKALRAQHDELQLSSAQQRVLMLGLGGGTIAGQILRCHEPVSALCVIAVELDMDVASAALRFFFPAIFEHAEAQRRCVSVLHADAMDFVEGAVALGE
;
A
#
# COMPACT_ATOMS: atom_id res chain seq x y z
N GLY A 1 -21.59 -21.83 -21.06
CA GLY A 1 -20.67 -22.51 -20.13
C GLY A 1 -20.69 -21.74 -18.84
N TRP A 2 -20.90 -22.40 -17.71
CA TRP A 2 -20.85 -21.76 -16.40
C TRP A 2 -19.41 -21.36 -16.12
N ILE A 3 -19.16 -20.05 -16.06
CA ILE A 3 -17.89 -19.51 -15.58
C ILE A 3 -17.85 -19.85 -14.09
N HIS A 4 -16.94 -20.74 -13.69
CA HIS A 4 -16.66 -20.95 -12.28
C HIS A 4 -16.25 -19.59 -11.69
N PRO A 5 -16.88 -19.12 -10.59
CA PRO A 5 -16.33 -17.98 -9.87
C PRO A 5 -14.89 -18.36 -9.51
N ALA A 6 -13.94 -17.52 -9.92
CA ALA A 6 -12.57 -17.64 -9.46
C ALA A 6 -12.63 -17.78 -7.94
N ALA A 7 -11.98 -18.82 -7.39
CA ALA A 7 -11.92 -19.01 -5.96
C ALA A 7 -11.57 -17.67 -5.32
N GLU A 8 -12.41 -17.19 -4.41
CA GLU A 8 -12.09 -16.00 -3.63
C GLU A 8 -10.66 -16.18 -3.12
N PRO A 9 -9.74 -15.22 -3.33
CA PRO A 9 -8.39 -15.33 -2.81
C PRO A 9 -8.55 -15.60 -1.32
N GLY A 10 -8.20 -16.83 -0.91
CA GLY A 10 -8.56 -17.35 0.39
C GLY A 10 -8.21 -16.30 1.44
N ASN A 11 -9.18 -15.97 2.30
CA ASN A 11 -9.01 -14.99 3.35
C ASN A 11 -7.77 -15.39 4.14
N VAL A 12 -6.63 -14.76 3.86
CA VAL A 12 -5.36 -15.08 4.51
C VAL A 12 -5.42 -14.38 5.86
N GLN A 13 -6.27 -14.89 6.75
CA GLN A 13 -6.30 -14.49 8.13
C GLN A 13 -4.99 -14.92 8.78
N SER A 14 -4.42 -13.98 9.54
CA SER A 14 -3.15 -14.08 10.24
C SER A 14 -3.19 -15.18 11.30
N GLU A 15 -3.04 -16.43 10.90
CA GLU A 15 -2.69 -17.49 11.86
C GLU A 15 -1.19 -17.36 12.15
N TRP A 16 -0.88 -16.79 13.32
CA TRP A 16 0.44 -16.91 13.92
C TRP A 16 0.78 -18.40 14.01
N ASN A 17 1.85 -18.83 13.37
CA ASN A 17 2.27 -20.22 13.46
C ASN A 17 2.90 -20.43 14.85
N MET A 18 2.08 -20.87 15.81
CA MET A 18 2.47 -21.15 17.18
C MET A 18 3.64 -22.15 17.29
N ARG A 19 3.81 -23.01 16.28
CA ARG A 19 4.86 -24.03 16.25
C ARG A 19 6.22 -23.47 15.80
N THR A 20 6.23 -22.50 14.89
CA THR A 20 7.47 -21.92 14.36
C THR A 20 7.79 -20.56 14.96
N GLY A 21 6.85 -19.94 15.68
CA GLY A 21 7.00 -18.57 16.18
C GLY A 21 7.11 -17.55 15.04
N THR A 22 6.67 -17.91 13.84
CA THR A 22 6.74 -17.07 12.66
C THR A 22 5.35 -16.65 12.22
N THR A 23 5.25 -15.41 11.80
CA THR A 23 4.10 -14.86 11.07
C THR A 23 4.45 -14.85 9.59
N PRO A 24 3.51 -15.18 8.69
CA PRO A 24 3.70 -14.94 7.25
C PRO A 24 4.09 -13.48 6.98
N ASP A 25 4.96 -13.24 5.98
CA ASP A 25 5.36 -11.88 5.58
C ASP A 25 4.30 -11.24 4.69
N TYR A 26 3.18 -10.82 5.31
CA TYR A 26 2.08 -10.15 4.62
C TYR A 26 2.52 -8.84 3.99
N ALA A 27 3.32 -8.05 4.71
CA ALA A 27 3.75 -6.74 4.22
C ALA A 27 4.62 -6.88 2.97
N GLY A 28 5.56 -7.83 2.96
CA GLY A 28 6.37 -8.15 1.80
C GLY A 28 5.54 -8.67 0.62
N ASN A 29 4.59 -9.58 0.87
CA ASN A 29 3.72 -10.11 -0.19
C ASN A 29 2.82 -9.03 -0.82
N MET A 30 2.19 -8.18 0.00
CA MET A 30 1.36 -7.08 -0.49
C MET A 30 2.20 -6.05 -1.25
N ALA A 31 3.39 -5.72 -0.75
CA ALA A 31 4.31 -4.83 -1.45
C ALA A 31 4.76 -5.42 -2.80
N HIS A 32 5.04 -6.72 -2.86
CA HIS A 32 5.39 -7.41 -4.10
C HIS A 32 4.25 -7.37 -5.13
N MET A 33 3.02 -7.64 -4.70
CA MET A 33 1.84 -7.58 -5.56
C MET A 33 1.62 -6.17 -6.14
N ALA A 34 1.69 -5.14 -5.28
CA ALA A 34 1.60 -3.75 -5.71
C ALA A 34 2.71 -3.40 -6.71
N SER A 35 3.95 -3.77 -6.41
CA SER A 35 5.11 -3.54 -7.30
C SER A 35 4.93 -4.19 -8.66
N LYS A 36 4.40 -5.42 -8.71
CA LYS A 36 4.15 -6.15 -9.95
C LYS A 36 3.07 -5.46 -10.80
N ALA A 37 1.97 -5.02 -10.18
CA ALA A 37 0.90 -4.31 -10.86
C ALA A 37 1.37 -2.97 -11.46
N LEU A 38 2.18 -2.21 -10.70
CA LEU A 38 2.77 -0.95 -11.16
C LEU A 38 3.66 -1.14 -12.40
N ARG A 39 4.50 -2.20 -12.41
CA ARG A 39 5.36 -2.51 -13.57
C ARG A 39 4.55 -2.89 -14.80
N ALA A 40 3.53 -3.73 -14.65
CA ALA A 40 2.67 -4.12 -15.76
C ALA A 40 1.99 -2.90 -16.42
N GLN A 41 1.45 -1.97 -15.62
CA GLN A 41 0.84 -0.73 -16.14
C GLN A 41 1.85 0.19 -16.83
N HIS A 42 3.08 0.29 -16.31
CA HIS A 42 4.11 1.12 -16.92
C HIS A 42 4.50 0.63 -18.31
N ASP A 43 4.66 -0.69 -18.48
CA ASP A 43 5.02 -1.31 -19.75
C ASP A 43 3.87 -1.22 -20.77
N GLU A 44 2.61 -1.34 -20.32
CA GLU A 44 1.43 -1.25 -21.19
C GLU A 44 1.10 0.19 -21.62
N LEU A 45 1.30 1.18 -20.75
CA LEU A 45 0.89 2.57 -20.99
C LEU A 45 2.02 3.50 -21.46
N GLN A 46 3.26 2.99 -21.60
CA GLN A 46 4.45 3.77 -21.97
C GLN A 46 4.61 5.06 -21.15
N LEU A 47 4.27 5.04 -19.86
CA LEU A 47 4.26 6.20 -18.97
C LEU A 47 5.69 6.59 -18.55
N SER A 48 6.51 7.04 -19.50
CA SER A 48 7.95 7.26 -19.29
C SER A 48 8.31 8.47 -18.40
N SER A 49 7.34 9.24 -17.91
CA SER A 49 7.61 10.44 -17.10
C SER A 49 6.59 10.79 -15.99
N ALA A 50 5.48 10.06 -15.87
CA ALA A 50 4.47 10.36 -14.86
C ALA A 50 4.84 9.69 -13.53
N GLN A 51 4.78 10.44 -12.43
CA GLN A 51 4.92 9.88 -11.09
C GLN A 51 3.87 8.79 -10.87
N GLN A 52 4.32 7.57 -10.60
CA GLN A 52 3.47 6.44 -10.27
C GLN A 52 2.82 6.66 -8.91
N ARG A 53 1.57 6.23 -8.77
CA ARG A 53 0.78 6.41 -7.55
C ARG A 53 0.22 5.08 -7.08
N VAL A 54 0.34 4.82 -5.79
CA VAL A 54 -0.30 3.71 -5.11
C VAL A 54 -1.32 4.26 -4.15
N LEU A 55 -2.57 3.87 -4.33
CA LEU A 55 -3.63 4.11 -3.34
C LEU A 55 -3.68 2.91 -2.39
N MET A 56 -3.60 3.18 -1.09
CA MET A 56 -3.80 2.21 -0.02
C MET A 56 -5.05 2.59 0.76
N LEU A 57 -5.99 1.64 0.86
CA LEU A 57 -7.20 1.77 1.68
C LEU A 57 -6.91 1.15 3.04
N GLY A 58 -6.76 1.99 4.05
CA GLY A 58 -6.16 1.69 5.34
C GLY A 58 -4.66 1.98 5.38
N LEU A 59 -4.17 2.37 6.56
CA LEU A 59 -2.75 2.57 6.84
C LEU A 59 -2.17 1.42 7.67
N GLY A 60 -2.92 0.99 8.69
CA GLY A 60 -2.40 0.17 9.78
C GLY A 60 -1.25 0.89 10.49
N GLY A 61 -0.01 0.44 10.28
CA GLY A 61 1.20 1.10 10.77
C GLY A 61 2.09 1.74 9.70
N GLY A 62 1.68 1.69 8.42
CA GLY A 62 2.51 2.12 7.29
C GLY A 62 3.58 1.13 6.83
N THR A 63 3.61 -0.08 7.41
CA THR A 63 4.62 -1.11 7.08
C THR A 63 4.59 -1.52 5.61
N ILE A 64 3.39 -1.65 5.02
CA ILE A 64 3.23 -1.96 3.60
C ILE A 64 3.77 -0.83 2.73
N ALA A 65 3.43 0.43 3.06
CA ALA A 65 3.95 1.61 2.35
C ALA A 65 5.48 1.67 2.37
N GLY A 66 6.07 1.41 3.54
CA GLY A 66 7.53 1.32 3.70
C GLY A 66 8.15 0.22 2.85
N GLN A 67 7.54 -0.98 2.80
CA GLN A 67 8.03 -2.06 1.95
C GLN A 67 7.90 -1.74 0.45
N ILE A 68 6.78 -1.17 0.02
CA ILE A 68 6.58 -0.75 -1.37
C ILE A 68 7.70 0.21 -1.81
N LEU A 69 7.98 1.24 -1.02
CA LEU A 69 9.00 2.23 -1.34
C LEU A 69 10.42 1.66 -1.33
N ARG A 70 10.71 0.68 -0.45
CA ARG A 70 12.01 -0.03 -0.45
C ARG A 70 12.21 -0.91 -1.69
N CYS A 71 11.13 -1.42 -2.28
CA CYS A 71 11.21 -2.29 -3.47
C CYS A 71 11.30 -1.51 -4.80
N HIS A 72 11.23 -0.18 -4.78
CA HIS A 72 11.22 0.66 -5.97
C HIS A 72 12.41 1.62 -6.03
N GLU A 73 13.13 1.58 -7.15
CA GLU A 73 14.15 2.53 -7.52
C GLU A 73 13.87 3.04 -8.96
N PRO A 74 13.92 4.35 -9.23
CA PRO A 74 14.16 5.45 -8.29
C PRO A 74 12.92 5.76 -7.44
N VAL A 75 13.12 5.94 -6.13
CA VAL A 75 12.08 6.27 -5.14
C VAL A 75 11.25 7.51 -5.51
N SER A 76 11.88 8.50 -6.16
CA SER A 76 11.25 9.79 -6.50
C SER A 76 10.11 9.67 -7.50
N ALA A 77 10.02 8.56 -8.23
CA ALA A 77 8.97 8.32 -9.20
C ALA A 77 7.71 7.70 -8.58
N LEU A 78 7.70 7.34 -7.29
CA LEU A 78 6.58 6.67 -6.63
C LEU A 78 5.98 7.54 -5.51
N CYS A 79 4.66 7.61 -5.46
CA CYS A 79 3.89 8.23 -4.38
C CYS A 79 2.91 7.20 -3.81
N VAL A 80 2.85 7.08 -2.49
CA VAL A 80 1.90 6.24 -1.77
C VAL A 80 0.91 7.14 -1.04
N ILE A 81 -0.38 6.99 -1.33
CA ILE A 81 -1.47 7.68 -0.67
C ILE A 81 -2.20 6.65 0.18
N ALA A 82 -2.10 6.75 1.50
CA ALA A 82 -2.83 5.92 2.42
C ALA A 82 -4.06 6.67 2.95
N VAL A 83 -5.24 6.07 2.85
CA VAL A 83 -6.49 6.60 3.40
C VAL A 83 -6.78 5.87 4.70
N GLU A 84 -6.85 6.56 5.82
CA GLU A 84 -7.09 5.98 7.13
C GLU A 84 -8.27 6.67 7.81
N LEU A 85 -9.24 5.89 8.29
CA LEU A 85 -10.44 6.40 8.94
C LEU A 85 -10.16 6.76 10.39
N ASP A 86 -9.29 6.00 11.06
CA ASP A 86 -8.98 6.22 12.47
C ASP A 86 -7.81 7.20 12.63
N MET A 87 -8.13 8.41 13.09
CA MET A 87 -7.16 9.48 13.32
C MET A 87 -6.09 9.10 14.37
N ASP A 88 -6.43 8.30 15.38
CA ASP A 88 -5.49 7.89 16.42
C ASP A 88 -4.49 6.87 15.86
N VAL A 89 -4.96 5.96 15.00
CA VAL A 89 -4.08 5.04 14.26
C VAL A 89 -3.15 5.80 13.32
N ALA A 90 -3.68 6.75 12.55
CA ALA A 90 -2.89 7.58 11.64
C ALA A 90 -1.81 8.38 12.40
N SER A 91 -2.20 9.00 13.51
CA SER A 91 -1.32 9.75 14.40
C SER A 91 -0.23 8.87 15.01
N ALA A 92 -0.59 7.70 15.54
CA ALA A 92 0.36 6.75 16.11
C ALA A 92 1.36 6.26 15.06
N ALA A 93 0.90 5.96 13.84
CA ALA A 93 1.77 5.54 12.76
C ALA A 93 2.78 6.62 12.36
N LEU A 94 2.33 7.85 12.15
CA LEU A 94 3.21 8.97 11.80
C LEU A 94 4.23 9.31 12.90
N ARG A 95 3.82 9.17 14.17
CA ARG A 95 4.65 9.54 15.32
C ARG A 95 5.63 8.46 15.75
N PHE A 96 5.22 7.19 15.72
CA PHE A 96 6.00 6.10 16.32
C PHE A 96 6.54 5.11 15.28
N PHE A 97 5.74 4.74 14.27
CA PHE A 97 6.13 3.71 13.32
C PHE A 97 6.94 4.27 12.15
N PHE A 98 6.51 5.37 11.55
CA PHE A 98 7.20 5.97 10.40
C PHE A 98 8.66 6.31 10.68
N PRO A 99 9.02 6.93 11.83
CA PRO A 99 10.42 7.18 12.15
C PRO A 99 11.27 5.89 12.17
N ALA A 100 10.73 4.79 12.68
CA ALA A 100 11.43 3.50 12.71
C ALA A 100 11.48 2.84 11.32
N ILE A 101 10.40 2.93 10.54
CA ILE A 101 10.31 2.35 9.19
C ILE A 101 11.26 3.05 8.22
N PHE A 102 11.45 4.37 8.37
CA PHE A 102 12.20 5.24 7.46
C PHE A 102 13.47 5.82 8.07
N GLU A 103 14.00 5.23 9.15
CA GLU A 103 15.18 5.73 9.89
C GLU A 103 16.38 6.05 8.99
N HIS A 104 16.58 5.26 7.93
CA HIS A 104 17.65 5.44 6.95
C HIS A 104 17.17 5.87 5.57
N ALA A 105 15.91 6.31 5.46
CA ALA A 105 15.24 6.59 4.20
C ALA A 105 14.25 7.74 4.29
N GLU A 106 14.65 8.86 4.92
CA GLU A 106 13.77 10.02 5.09
C GLU A 106 13.26 10.61 3.76
N ALA A 107 14.02 10.44 2.67
CA ALA A 107 13.54 10.79 1.32
C ALA A 107 12.34 9.94 0.88
N GLN A 108 12.34 8.63 1.19
CA GLN A 108 11.20 7.73 0.92
C GLN A 108 9.98 8.14 1.74
N ARG A 109 10.17 8.59 2.99
CA ARG A 109 9.06 9.04 3.84
C ARG A 109 8.23 10.14 3.17
N ARG A 110 8.87 11.06 2.43
CA ARG A 110 8.19 12.16 1.72
C ARG A 110 7.31 11.68 0.57
N CYS A 111 7.49 10.45 0.13
CA CYS A 111 6.64 9.82 -0.87
C CYS A 111 5.36 9.23 -0.28
N VAL A 112 5.17 9.24 1.05
CA VAL A 112 3.93 8.77 1.69
C VAL A 112 3.08 9.95 2.12
N SER A 113 1.84 10.01 1.63
CA SER A 113 0.79 10.90 2.09
C SER A 113 -0.26 10.10 2.85
N VAL A 114 -0.66 10.57 4.03
CA VAL A 114 -1.74 9.96 4.81
C VAL A 114 -2.93 10.91 4.80
N LEU A 115 -4.06 10.45 4.30
CA LEU A 115 -5.33 11.17 4.26
C LEU A 115 -6.24 10.59 5.33
N HIS A 116 -6.81 11.46 6.15
CA HIS A 116 -7.83 11.08 7.12
C HIS A 116 -9.20 11.14 6.45
N ALA A 117 -9.76 9.98 6.11
CA ALA A 117 -11.06 9.83 5.48
C ALA A 117 -11.55 8.38 5.57
N ASP A 118 -12.84 8.17 5.37
CA ASP A 118 -13.35 6.84 5.06
C ASP A 118 -12.87 6.41 3.66
N ALA A 119 -12.40 5.17 3.54
CA ALA A 119 -11.84 4.65 2.31
C ALA A 119 -12.88 4.47 1.20
N MET A 120 -14.11 4.09 1.56
CA MET A 120 -15.20 3.92 0.60
C MET A 120 -15.68 5.27 0.10
N ASP A 121 -15.94 6.22 1.01
CA ASP A 121 -16.34 7.58 0.64
C ASP A 121 -15.29 8.25 -0.25
N PHE A 122 -14.00 8.05 0.05
CA PHE A 122 -12.91 8.58 -0.76
C PHE A 122 -12.92 8.02 -2.19
N VAL A 123 -13.11 6.71 -2.35
CA VAL A 123 -13.14 6.05 -3.66
C VAL A 123 -14.38 6.47 -4.44
N GLU A 124 -15.56 6.48 -3.82
CA GLU A 124 -16.80 6.91 -4.46
C GLU A 124 -16.70 8.36 -4.95
N GLY A 125 -16.17 9.26 -4.11
CA GLY A 125 -15.93 10.66 -4.50
C GLY A 125 -14.92 10.79 -5.64
N ALA A 126 -13.84 9.99 -5.64
CA ALA A 126 -12.85 10.02 -6.70
C ALA A 126 -13.40 9.50 -8.04
N VAL A 127 -14.25 8.46 -8.01
CA VAL A 127 -14.92 7.92 -9.21
C VAL A 127 -15.88 8.96 -9.79
N ALA A 128 -16.69 9.59 -8.95
CA ALA A 128 -17.66 10.61 -9.39
C ALA A 128 -17.01 11.87 -10.00
N LEU A 129 -15.75 12.17 -9.67
CA LEU A 129 -14.97 13.27 -10.24
C LEU A 129 -14.23 12.91 -11.54
N GLY A 130 -14.11 11.61 -11.85
CA GLY A 130 -13.43 11.10 -13.04
C GLY A 130 -14.36 10.83 -14.22
N GLU A 131 -15.68 10.92 -14.02
CA GLU A 131 -16.73 10.91 -15.05
C GLU A 131 -17.11 12.34 -15.47
#